data_AF-A0AB37ZFV6-F1
#
_entry.id   AF-A0AB37ZFV6-F1
#
_cell.length_a   1.000
_cell.length_b   1.000
_cell.length_c   1.000
_cell.angle_alpha   90.00
_cell.angle_beta   90.00
_cell.angle_gamma   90.00
#
_symmetry.space_group_name_H-M   'P 1'
#
loop_
_entity.id
_entity.type
_entity.pdbx_description
1 polymer ?
#
loop_
_entity_poly.entity_id
_entity_poly.type
_entity_poly.pdbx_seq_one_letter_code
_entity_poly.pdbx_strand_id
1 'polypeptide(L)'
;MNEKKTARIYDIGTGRLAQPRQAANDDTPAKTGGGGGFEQEEQHVKGNPVIRFFRHLAFLVLMWLRGPIRFFLGVVGVPAMLAIPLVGLGLESPQKTEIVLGLVALSFGAFVLRWLYDSLLIWLSPEPVFFNS
;
A
#
# COMPACT_ATOMS: atom_id res chain seq x y z
N MET A 1 40.82 -46.09 -19.45
CA MET A 1 40.78 -44.72 -18.89
C MET A 1 40.09 -43.82 -19.91
N ASN A 2 38.84 -43.42 -19.67
CA ASN A 2 38.12 -42.51 -20.57
C ASN A 2 38.15 -41.10 -19.98
N GLU A 3 39.04 -40.26 -20.50
CA GLU A 3 39.04 -38.82 -20.21
C GLU A 3 37.81 -38.18 -20.84
N LYS A 4 36.83 -37.81 -20.02
CA LYS A 4 35.74 -36.92 -20.46
C LYS A 4 36.33 -35.52 -20.63
N LYS A 5 36.60 -35.10 -21.88
CA LYS A 5 36.94 -33.72 -22.19
C LYS A 5 35.72 -32.84 -21.93
N THR A 6 35.69 -32.16 -20.79
CA THR A 6 34.66 -31.20 -20.43
C THR A 6 34.86 -29.92 -21.24
N ALA A 7 34.02 -29.71 -22.25
CA ALA A 7 33.99 -28.45 -23.00
C ALA A 7 33.48 -27.33 -22.07
N ARG A 8 34.21 -26.22 -21.99
CA ARG A 8 33.79 -25.04 -21.20
C ARG A 8 32.80 -24.24 -22.05
N ILE A 9 31.53 -24.27 -21.67
CA ILE A 9 30.47 -23.52 -22.34
C ILE A 9 30.34 -22.18 -21.62
N TYR A 10 30.29 -21.08 -22.36
CA TYR A 10 30.18 -19.73 -21.82
C TYR A 10 28.82 -19.13 -22.19
N ASP A 11 28.24 -18.37 -21.27
CA ASP A 11 27.01 -17.63 -21.52
C ASP A 11 27.30 -16.40 -22.39
N ILE A 12 26.59 -16.29 -23.51
CA ILE A 12 26.82 -15.31 -24.57
C ILE A 12 26.53 -13.87 -24.09
N GLY A 13 25.64 -13.70 -23.10
CA GLY A 13 25.28 -12.38 -22.58
C GLY A 13 26.20 -11.83 -21.49
N THR A 14 26.85 -12.71 -20.72
CA THR A 14 27.61 -12.31 -19.52
C THR A 14 29.09 -12.66 -19.59
N GLY A 15 29.52 -13.46 -20.57
CA GLY A 15 30.91 -13.90 -20.75
C GLY A 15 31.41 -14.84 -19.65
N ARG A 16 30.54 -15.27 -18.72
CA ARG A 16 30.87 -16.17 -17.62
C ARG A 16 30.69 -17.63 -18.04
N LEU A 17 31.43 -18.54 -17.39
CA LEU A 17 31.24 -19.98 -17.61
C LEU A 17 29.80 -20.35 -17.25
N ALA A 18 29.06 -20.86 -18.22
CA ALA A 18 27.73 -21.39 -18.02
C ALA A 18 27.86 -22.68 -17.20
N GLN A 19 27.29 -22.69 -15.99
CA GLN A 19 27.17 -23.93 -15.24
C GLN A 19 26.14 -24.80 -15.95
N PRO A 20 26.49 -26.05 -16.33
CA PRO A 20 25.52 -26.94 -16.96
C PRO A 20 24.42 -27.23 -15.94
N ARG A 21 23.22 -26.68 -16.16
CA ARG A 21 22.03 -27.12 -15.42
C ARG A 21 21.83 -28.60 -15.75
N GLN A 22 22.01 -29.48 -14.76
CA GLN A 22 21.65 -30.90 -14.81
C GLN A 22 20.12 -31.07 -14.80
N ALA A 23 19.40 -30.35 -15.67
CA ALA A 23 17.95 -30.20 -15.58
C ALA A 23 17.18 -31.03 -16.61
N ALA A 24 17.75 -32.11 -17.16
CA ALA A 24 17.12 -32.82 -18.27
C ALA A 24 17.13 -34.36 -18.17
N ASN A 25 17.39 -34.96 -17.01
CA ASN A 25 17.42 -36.43 -16.93
C ASN A 25 16.78 -37.06 -15.67
N ASP A 26 16.01 -36.30 -14.90
CA ASP A 26 15.27 -36.86 -13.76
C ASP A 26 13.78 -36.96 -14.08
N ASP A 27 13.40 -37.98 -14.85
CA ASP A 27 12.02 -38.47 -14.99
C ASP A 27 11.58 -39.23 -13.72
N THR A 28 11.63 -38.57 -12.56
CA THR A 28 11.14 -39.15 -11.30
C THR A 28 9.69 -38.72 -11.07
N PRO A 29 8.71 -39.65 -10.99
CA PRO A 29 7.31 -39.27 -10.82
C PRO A 29 7.04 -38.79 -9.38
N ALA A 30 6.39 -37.63 -9.32
CA ALA A 30 5.73 -36.98 -8.18
C ALA A 30 5.98 -37.55 -6.76
N LYS A 31 6.83 -36.84 -6.00
CA LYS A 31 6.68 -36.74 -4.54
C LYS A 31 6.91 -35.30 -4.09
N THR A 32 5.79 -34.63 -3.80
CA THR A 32 5.61 -33.65 -2.72
C THR A 32 6.70 -32.58 -2.57
N GLY A 33 6.62 -31.50 -3.35
CA GLY A 33 7.24 -30.20 -3.04
C GLY A 33 6.14 -29.13 -3.17
N GLY A 34 5.78 -28.36 -2.15
CA GLY A 34 6.71 -27.60 -1.30
C GLY A 34 7.08 -26.35 -2.08
N GLY A 35 6.21 -25.34 -2.04
CA GLY A 35 6.27 -24.14 -2.85
C GLY A 35 7.64 -23.46 -2.79
N GLY A 36 8.22 -23.23 -3.97
CA GLY A 36 9.42 -22.43 -4.15
C GLY A 36 9.13 -20.99 -3.72
N GLY A 37 9.63 -20.64 -2.54
CA GLY A 37 9.68 -19.27 -2.06
C GLY A 37 10.47 -18.42 -3.05
N PHE A 38 9.85 -17.32 -3.46
CA PHE A 38 10.55 -16.19 -4.03
C PHE A 38 11.62 -15.78 -3.01
N GLU A 39 12.89 -15.85 -3.41
CA GLU A 39 13.97 -15.15 -2.72
C GLU A 39 13.68 -13.65 -2.82
N GLN A 40 12.88 -13.15 -1.87
CA GLN A 40 12.96 -11.76 -1.46
C GLN A 40 14.35 -11.63 -0.83
N GLU A 41 15.26 -10.98 -1.56
CA GLU A 41 16.35 -10.26 -0.92
C GLU A 41 15.70 -9.27 0.05
N GLU A 42 15.47 -9.71 1.28
CA GLU A 42 15.23 -8.84 2.41
C GLU A 42 16.47 -7.95 2.50
N GLN A 43 16.39 -6.76 1.89
CA GLN A 43 17.17 -5.63 2.36
C GLN A 43 16.72 -5.38 3.80
N HIS A 44 17.34 -6.11 4.72
CA HIS A 44 17.28 -5.90 6.14
C HIS A 44 17.96 -4.55 6.43
N VAL A 45 17.28 -3.46 6.09
CA VAL A 45 17.55 -2.16 6.68
C VAL A 45 17.38 -2.41 8.16
N LYS A 46 18.52 -2.39 8.86
CA LYS A 46 18.65 -2.54 10.31
C LYS A 46 18.03 -1.32 10.99
N GLY A 47 16.74 -1.10 10.75
CA GLY A 47 15.94 -0.05 11.33
C GLY A 47 15.76 -0.37 12.80
N ASN A 48 15.95 0.64 13.64
CA ASN A 48 15.85 0.51 15.08
C ASN A 48 14.52 -0.18 15.46
N PRO A 49 14.54 -1.32 16.19
CA PRO A 49 13.32 -2.05 16.55
C PRO A 49 12.31 -1.19 17.31
N VAL A 50 12.79 -0.19 18.04
CA VAL A 50 11.98 0.79 18.75
C VAL A 50 11.15 1.64 17.77
N ILE A 51 11.75 2.10 16.67
CA ILE A 51 11.05 2.88 15.64
C ILE A 51 9.97 2.04 14.95
N ARG A 52 10.26 0.75 14.70
CA ARG A 52 9.26 -0.18 14.16
C ARG A 52 8.09 -0.33 15.13
N PHE A 53 8.34 -0.54 16.42
CA PHE A 53 7.30 -0.66 17.44
C PHE A 53 6.41 0.59 17.52
N PHE A 54 7.03 1.78 17.63
CA PHE A 54 6.28 3.04 17.65
C PHE A 54 5.45 3.26 16.39
N ARG A 55 5.97 2.87 15.20
CA ARG A 55 5.21 2.92 13.95
C ARG A 55 3.97 2.03 13.99
N HIS A 56 4.08 0.81 14.50
CA HIS A 56 2.94 -0.11 14.64
C HIS A 56 1.92 0.41 15.66
N LEU A 57 2.38 0.93 16.80
CA LEU A 57 1.51 1.52 17.81
C LEU A 57 0.76 2.74 17.27
N ALA A 58 1.47 3.63 16.58
CA ALA A 58 0.86 4.78 15.92
C ALA A 58 -0.16 4.35 14.85
N PHE A 59 0.16 3.32 14.05
CA PHE A 59 -0.78 2.75 13.08
C PHE A 59 -2.04 2.20 13.75
N LEU A 60 -1.93 1.45 14.85
CA LEU A 60 -3.07 0.93 15.60
C LEU A 60 -3.96 2.05 16.16
N VAL A 61 -3.34 3.06 16.77
CA VAL A 61 -4.06 4.21 17.34
C VAL A 61 -4.79 4.98 16.23
N LEU A 62 -4.11 5.25 15.12
CA LEU A 62 -4.74 5.89 13.97
C LEU A 62 -5.84 4.98 13.40
N MET A 63 -5.62 3.68 13.22
CA MET A 63 -6.64 2.79 12.69
C MET A 63 -7.92 2.80 13.54
N TRP A 64 -7.77 2.85 14.87
CA TRP A 64 -8.90 2.96 15.79
C TRP A 64 -9.62 4.31 15.67
N LEU A 65 -8.85 5.39 15.54
CA LEU A 65 -9.38 6.75 15.41
C LEU A 65 -10.08 7.01 14.06
N ARG A 66 -9.90 6.12 13.08
CA ARG A 66 -10.54 6.21 11.75
C ARG A 66 -12.06 6.30 11.82
N GLY A 67 -12.70 5.50 12.68
CA GLY A 67 -14.15 5.51 12.86
C GLY A 67 -14.65 6.87 13.36
N PRO A 68 -14.16 7.35 14.52
CA PRO A 68 -14.50 8.66 15.05
C PRO A 68 -14.25 9.81 14.07
N ILE A 69 -13.08 9.84 13.41
CA ILE A 69 -12.75 10.90 12.44
C ILE A 69 -13.74 10.92 11.29
N ARG A 70 -14.10 9.76 10.73
CA ARG A 70 -15.12 9.67 9.67
C ARG A 70 -16.50 10.11 10.15
N PHE A 71 -16.85 9.80 11.39
CA PHE A 71 -18.11 10.24 11.98
C PHE A 71 -18.18 11.76 12.08
N PHE A 72 -17.19 12.41 12.71
CA PHE A 72 -17.17 13.88 12.84
C PHE A 72 -17.11 14.59 11.50
N LEU A 73 -16.27 14.12 10.57
CA LEU A 73 -16.19 14.67 9.21
C LEU A 73 -17.50 14.47 8.45
N GLY A 74 -18.22 13.37 8.68
CA GLY A 74 -19.54 13.13 8.10
C GLY A 74 -20.61 14.05 8.67
N VAL A 75 -20.63 14.25 9.99
CA VAL A 75 -21.55 15.16 10.68
C VAL A 75 -21.38 16.60 10.20
N VAL A 76 -20.19 17.01 9.80
CA VAL A 76 -19.95 18.37 9.27
C VAL A 76 -20.16 18.42 7.75
N GLY A 77 -19.57 17.48 7.01
CA GLY A 77 -19.54 17.50 5.55
C GLY A 77 -20.88 17.19 4.89
N VAL A 78 -21.66 16.23 5.42
CA VAL A 78 -22.96 15.83 4.84
C VAL A 78 -24.00 16.97 4.90
N PRO A 79 -24.27 17.59 6.06
CA PRO A 79 -25.22 18.70 6.11
C PRO A 79 -24.72 19.92 5.34
N ALA A 80 -23.41 20.18 5.32
CA ALA A 80 -22.88 21.25 4.50
C ALA A 80 -23.12 21.01 3.01
N MET A 81 -22.93 19.77 2.53
CA MET A 81 -23.20 19.42 1.14
C MET A 81 -24.69 19.56 0.79
N LEU A 82 -25.60 19.16 1.69
CA LEU A 82 -27.04 19.31 1.51
C LEU A 82 -27.51 20.77 1.57
N ALA A 83 -26.83 21.61 2.35
CA ALA A 83 -27.16 23.02 2.48
C ALA A 83 -26.74 23.85 1.24
N ILE A 84 -25.79 23.38 0.43
CA ILE A 84 -25.40 24.05 -0.84
C ILE A 84 -26.59 24.28 -1.78
N PRO A 85 -27.36 23.25 -2.20
CA PRO A 85 -28.52 23.47 -3.07
C PRO A 85 -29.65 24.24 -2.37
N LEU A 86 -29.83 24.06 -1.05
CA LEU A 86 -30.84 24.82 -0.29
C LEU A 86 -30.55 26.32 -0.31
N VAL A 87 -29.31 26.72 -0.02
CA VAL A 87 -28.91 28.13 -0.04
C VAL A 87 -28.84 28.64 -1.48
N GLY A 88 -28.35 27.81 -2.40
CA GLY A 88 -28.22 28.14 -3.82
C GLY A 88 -29.55 28.41 -4.52
N LEU A 89 -30.62 27.71 -4.13
CA LEU A 89 -31.95 27.86 -4.75
C LEU A 89 -32.95 28.65 -3.89
N GLY A 90 -32.79 28.65 -2.56
CA GLY A 90 -33.78 29.20 -1.64
C GLY A 90 -33.43 30.54 -1.01
N LEU A 91 -32.18 30.99 -1.09
CA LEU A 91 -31.72 32.21 -0.41
C LEU A 91 -31.46 33.34 -1.42
N GLU A 92 -32.26 34.41 -1.33
CA GLU A 92 -32.03 35.68 -2.02
C GLU A 92 -31.39 36.66 -1.04
N SER A 93 -30.06 36.63 -0.98
CA SER A 93 -29.25 37.52 -0.15
C SER A 93 -28.03 37.98 -0.93
N PRO A 94 -27.55 39.21 -0.75
CA PRO A 94 -26.28 39.67 -1.34
C PRO A 94 -25.07 38.85 -0.86
N GLN A 95 -25.16 38.17 0.30
CA GLN A 95 -24.10 37.32 0.85
C GLN A 95 -24.20 35.86 0.40
N LYS A 96 -25.16 35.51 -0.46
CA LYS A 96 -25.40 34.13 -0.92
C LYS A 96 -24.14 33.46 -1.45
N THR A 97 -23.37 34.18 -2.26
CA THR A 97 -22.14 33.65 -2.86
C THR A 97 -21.11 33.29 -1.80
N GLU A 98 -20.90 34.15 -0.79
CA GLU A 98 -19.95 33.89 0.30
C GLU A 98 -20.37 32.69 1.15
N ILE A 99 -21.67 32.58 1.45
CA ILE A 99 -22.23 31.47 2.22
C ILE A 99 -22.04 30.16 1.44
N VAL A 100 -22.41 30.12 0.16
CA VAL A 100 -22.22 28.93 -0.70
C VAL A 100 -20.74 28.56 -0.80
N LEU A 101 -19.85 29.52 -0.96
CA LEU A 101 -18.40 29.27 -1.05
C LEU A 101 -17.85 28.72 0.27
N GLY A 102 -18.32 29.23 1.41
CA GLY A 102 -18.02 28.70 2.73
C GLY A 102 -18.49 27.25 2.91
N LEU A 103 -19.72 26.94 2.47
CA LEU A 103 -20.28 25.59 2.50
C LEU A 103 -19.53 24.61 1.60
N VAL A 104 -19.15 25.04 0.39
CA VAL A 104 -18.31 24.26 -0.52
C VAL A 104 -16.93 24.02 0.10
N ALA A 105 -16.29 25.06 0.64
CA ALA A 105 -14.99 24.96 1.29
C ALA A 105 -15.03 24.02 2.51
N LEU A 106 -16.10 24.08 3.31
CA LEU A 106 -16.28 23.20 4.46
C LEU A 106 -16.45 21.73 4.04
N SER A 107 -17.30 21.48 3.04
CA SER A 107 -17.58 20.14 2.52
C SER A 107 -16.34 19.53 1.86
N PHE A 108 -15.67 20.31 1.01
CA PHE A 108 -14.45 19.90 0.32
C PHE A 108 -13.28 19.73 1.31
N GLY A 109 -13.16 20.63 2.29
CA GLY A 109 -12.18 20.52 3.36
C GLY A 109 -12.35 19.24 4.17
N ALA A 110 -13.58 18.89 4.54
CA ALA A 110 -13.86 17.63 5.24
C ALA A 110 -13.51 16.40 4.39
N PHE A 111 -13.78 16.46 3.08
CA PHE A 111 -13.39 15.41 2.14
C PHE A 111 -11.86 15.26 2.02
N VAL A 112 -11.14 16.35 1.83
CA VAL A 112 -9.68 16.36 1.73
C VAL A 112 -9.04 15.87 3.02
N LEU A 113 -9.53 16.29 4.19
CA LEU A 113 -9.02 15.83 5.48
C LEU A 113 -9.19 14.32 5.65
N ARG A 114 -10.35 13.78 5.28
CA ARG A 114 -10.60 12.35 5.27
C ARG A 114 -9.63 11.62 4.34
N TRP A 115 -9.39 12.16 3.16
CA TRP A 115 -8.51 11.55 2.17
C TRP A 115 -7.03 11.60 2.58
N LEU A 116 -6.58 12.72 3.13
CA LEU A 116 -5.24 12.86 3.70
C LEU A 116 -5.02 11.87 4.84
N TYR A 117 -6.02 11.70 5.70
CA TYR A 117 -5.97 10.76 6.80
C TYR A 117 -5.89 9.29 6.33
N ASP A 118 -6.72 8.90 5.36
CA ASP A 118 -6.67 7.55 4.78
C ASP A 118 -5.31 7.33 4.06
N SER A 119 -4.75 8.34 3.40
CA SER A 119 -3.40 8.28 2.79
C SER A 119 -2.30 8.12 3.83
N LEU A 120 -2.38 8.84 4.96
CA LEU A 120 -1.44 8.73 6.07
C LEU A 120 -1.47 7.32 6.69
N LEU A 121 -2.65 6.73 6.82
CA LEU A 121 -2.81 5.35 7.31
C LEU A 121 -2.16 4.33 6.38
N ILE A 122 -2.31 4.49 5.06
CA ILE A 122 -1.69 3.60 4.07
C ILE A 122 -0.16 3.76 4.10
N TRP A 123 0.34 4.99 4.16
CA TRP A 123 1.77 5.24 4.24
C TRP A 123 2.41 4.69 5.52
N LEU A 124 1.70 4.77 6.64
CA LEU A 124 2.17 4.24 7.92
C LEU A 124 1.98 2.72 8.04
N SER A 125 1.23 2.11 7.10
CA SER A 125 1.00 0.67 7.12
C SER A 125 2.32 -0.10 6.95
N PRO A 126 2.64 -1.05 7.83
CA PRO A 126 3.79 -1.92 7.65
C PRO A 126 3.47 -2.97 6.58
N GLU A 127 4.17 -2.99 5.44
CA GLU A 127 4.17 -4.13 4.50
C GLU A 127 5.05 -5.29 5.04
N PRO A 128 4.72 -6.58 4.78
CA PRO A 128 3.51 -7.14 4.15
C PRO A 128 2.60 -7.90 5.15
N VAL A 129 1.32 -7.52 5.23
CA VAL A 129 0.25 -8.34 5.86
C VAL A 129 -0.51 -9.16 4.80
N PHE A 130 -0.06 -9.13 3.54
CA PHE A 130 -0.65 -9.89 2.45
C PHE A 130 0.44 -10.76 1.79
N PHE A 131 0.12 -12.05 1.62
CA PHE A 131 0.94 -13.18 1.12
C PHE A 131 1.72 -13.99 2.16
N ASN A 132 0.99 -14.65 3.07
CA ASN A 132 1.31 -16.03 3.42
C ASN A 132 0.01 -16.82 3.65
N SER A 133 -0.56 -17.32 2.55
CA SER A 133 -1.65 -18.30 2.55
C SER A 133 -1.40 -19.30 1.43
#